data_AF-A0A0M3AJY4-F1
#
_entry.id   AF-A0A0M3AJY4-F1
#
_cell.length_a   1.000
_cell.length_b   1.000
_cell.length_c   1.000
_cell.angle_alpha   90.00
_cell.angle_beta   90.00
_cell.angle_gamma   90.00
#
_symmetry.space_group_name_H-M   'P 1'
#
loop_
_entity.id
_entity.type
_entity.pdbx_description
1 polymer ?
#
loop_
_entity_poly.entity_id
_entity_poly.type
_entity_poly.pdbx_seq_one_letter_code
_entity_poly.pdbx_strand_id
1 'polypeptide(L)'
;MKLRVLVCAAMVMATAGIAGHVSAKEPQQTEQECSRRAQAAAEQLRGIARAIEAEVDYAETHGGAFSPELTQEFVRWYQAESSKAGSGLPELGRSDASSDEGRRRQAAVDRFVNERAARRKAEMDAIHKRAAVGCPPAVPLRSAN
;
A
#
# COMPACT_ATOMS: atom_id res chain seq x y z
N MET A 1 19.94 -14.59 -63.46
CA MET A 1 18.88 -14.80 -62.44
C MET A 1 17.53 -14.86 -63.17
N LYS A 2 17.01 -16.09 -63.32
CA LYS A 2 15.64 -16.43 -63.79
C LYS A 2 14.73 -16.34 -62.54
N LEU A 3 13.45 -16.00 -62.53
CA LEU A 3 12.34 -16.23 -63.45
C LEU A 3 11.21 -15.22 -63.10
N ARG A 4 10.48 -14.73 -64.12
CA ARG A 4 9.17 -14.06 -63.96
C ARG A 4 8.11 -15.10 -63.57
N VAL A 5 6.99 -14.66 -62.96
CA VAL A 5 5.60 -14.97 -63.38
C VAL A 5 4.56 -14.30 -62.45
N LEU A 6 3.67 -13.54 -63.11
CA LEU A 6 2.27 -13.15 -62.87
C LEU A 6 1.75 -12.95 -61.43
N VAL A 7 1.29 -11.75 -61.06
CA VAL A 7 -0.02 -11.13 -61.37
C VAL A 7 -1.22 -11.94 -60.86
N CYS A 8 -1.84 -11.44 -59.79
CA CYS A 8 -3.30 -11.35 -59.67
C CYS A 8 -3.62 -10.13 -58.82
N ALA A 9 -4.04 -9.05 -59.49
CA ALA A 9 -4.76 -7.97 -58.87
C ALA A 9 -6.19 -8.45 -58.58
N ALA A 10 -6.61 -8.39 -57.32
CA ALA A 10 -8.01 -8.32 -56.96
C ALA A 10 -8.16 -7.20 -55.95
N MET A 11 -8.54 -6.05 -56.51
CA MET A 11 -9.02 -4.87 -55.81
C MET A 11 -10.35 -5.24 -55.15
N VAL A 12 -10.44 -5.17 -53.82
CA VAL A 12 -11.72 -5.02 -53.11
C VAL A 12 -11.63 -3.73 -52.31
N MET A 13 -12.40 -2.75 -52.75
CA MET A 13 -12.60 -1.49 -52.06
C MET A 13 -13.50 -1.66 -50.84
N ALA A 14 -13.12 -0.91 -49.80
CA ALA A 14 -13.96 -0.27 -48.80
C ALA A 14 -15.00 -1.12 -48.06
N THR A 15 -14.73 -1.36 -46.78
CA THR A 15 -15.67 -0.91 -45.74
C THR A 15 -14.87 -0.31 -44.58
N ALA A 16 -15.20 0.93 -44.23
CA ALA A 16 -14.83 1.54 -42.97
C ALA A 16 -15.48 0.72 -41.83
N GLY A 17 -14.70 -0.16 -41.22
CA GLY A 17 -15.06 -0.89 -40.03
C GLY A 17 -14.20 -0.39 -38.89
N ILE A 18 -14.72 0.61 -38.19
CA ILE A 18 -14.40 1.08 -36.84
C ILE A 18 -13.30 0.21 -36.20
N ALA A 19 -12.10 0.78 -36.03
CA ALA A 19 -11.13 0.30 -35.08
C ALA A 19 -11.78 0.39 -33.69
N GLY A 20 -12.58 -0.61 -33.37
CA GLY A 20 -13.09 -0.83 -32.04
C GLY A 20 -11.86 -1.01 -31.18
N HIS A 21 -11.59 -0.03 -30.34
CA HIS A 21 -10.83 -0.25 -29.14
C HIS A 21 -11.50 -1.45 -28.46
N VAL A 22 -10.93 -2.64 -28.62
CA VAL A 22 -11.18 -3.75 -27.73
C VAL A 22 -10.61 -3.26 -26.41
N SER A 23 -11.39 -2.48 -25.68
CA SER A 23 -11.26 -2.36 -24.23
C SER A 23 -11.37 -3.78 -23.76
N ALA A 24 -10.23 -4.44 -23.58
CA ALA A 24 -10.15 -5.69 -22.88
C ALA A 24 -10.75 -5.42 -21.50
N LYS A 25 -12.05 -5.70 -21.39
CA LYS A 25 -12.76 -5.70 -20.12
C LYS A 25 -11.98 -6.70 -19.28
N GLU A 26 -11.34 -6.22 -18.21
CA GLU A 26 -10.61 -7.08 -17.28
C GLU A 26 -11.46 -8.33 -17.03
N PRO A 27 -10.87 -9.55 -17.12
CA PRO A 27 -11.63 -10.77 -17.06
C PRO A 27 -12.40 -10.78 -15.73
N GLN A 28 -13.71 -10.69 -15.86
CA GLN A 28 -14.63 -10.62 -14.73
C GLN A 28 -14.44 -11.91 -13.93
N GLN A 29 -13.97 -11.77 -12.69
CA GLN A 29 -13.56 -12.90 -11.88
C GLN A 29 -14.78 -13.67 -11.40
N THR A 30 -14.61 -14.96 -11.11
CA THR A 30 -15.70 -15.75 -10.54
C THR A 30 -16.04 -15.25 -9.13
N GLU A 31 -17.30 -15.41 -8.74
CA GLU A 31 -17.76 -15.06 -7.39
C GLU A 31 -16.91 -15.76 -6.30
N GLN A 32 -16.55 -17.03 -6.53
CA GLN A 32 -15.72 -17.80 -5.62
C GLN A 32 -14.30 -17.23 -5.47
N GLU A 33 -13.67 -16.81 -6.56
CA GLU A 33 -12.35 -16.16 -6.51
C GLU A 33 -12.39 -14.79 -5.84
N CYS A 34 -13.49 -14.05 -6.01
CA CYS A 34 -13.73 -12.80 -5.32
C CYS A 34 -13.90 -13.00 -3.82
N SER A 35 -14.73 -13.98 -3.41
CA SER A 35 -14.94 -14.35 -2.01
C SER A 35 -13.62 -14.76 -1.33
N ARG A 36 -12.83 -15.61 -1.98
CA ARG A 36 -11.52 -16.05 -1.47
C ARG A 36 -10.56 -14.87 -1.28
N ARG A 37 -10.51 -13.93 -2.23
CA ARG A 37 -9.67 -12.73 -2.11
C ARG A 37 -10.13 -11.79 -0.99
N ALA A 38 -11.44 -11.59 -0.86
CA ALA A 38 -12.01 -10.80 0.22
C ALA A 38 -11.70 -11.39 1.60
N GLN A 39 -11.78 -12.73 1.75
CA GLN A 39 -11.39 -13.42 2.97
C GLN A 39 -9.90 -13.23 3.30
N ALA A 40 -9.01 -13.45 2.32
CA ALA A 40 -7.58 -13.24 2.51
C ALA A 40 -7.24 -11.78 2.86
N ALA A 41 -7.94 -10.81 2.27
CA ALA A 41 -7.80 -9.40 2.62
C ALA A 41 -8.28 -9.11 4.04
N ALA A 42 -9.41 -9.68 4.46
CA ALA A 42 -9.92 -9.54 5.82
C ALA A 42 -8.94 -10.15 6.85
N GLU A 43 -8.30 -11.27 6.55
CA GLU A 43 -7.27 -11.86 7.41
C GLU A 43 -6.05 -10.95 7.56
N GLN A 44 -5.58 -10.34 6.45
CA GLN A 44 -4.49 -9.36 6.50
C GLN A 44 -4.86 -8.13 7.34
N LEU A 45 -6.05 -7.57 7.13
CA LEU A 45 -6.54 -6.42 7.91
C LEU A 45 -6.69 -6.74 9.39
N ARG A 46 -7.18 -7.94 9.74
CA ARG A 46 -7.20 -8.41 11.14
C ARG A 46 -5.79 -8.54 11.73
N GLY A 47 -4.80 -8.93 10.92
CA GLY A 47 -3.39 -8.93 11.32
C GLY A 47 -2.90 -7.54 11.69
N ILE A 48 -3.20 -6.53 10.86
CA ILE A 48 -2.86 -5.13 11.14
C ILE A 48 -3.57 -4.63 12.40
N ALA A 49 -4.87 -4.92 12.55
CA ALA A 49 -5.64 -4.52 13.73
C ALA A 49 -5.04 -5.08 15.03
N ARG A 50 -4.73 -6.39 15.07
CA ARG A 50 -4.09 -7.01 16.24
C ARG A 50 -2.73 -6.39 16.56
N ALA A 51 -1.94 -6.02 15.55
CA ALA A 51 -0.66 -5.36 15.76
C ALA A 51 -0.84 -3.97 16.38
N ILE A 52 -1.88 -3.22 15.99
CA ILE A 52 -2.22 -1.93 16.60
C ILE A 52 -2.70 -2.12 18.03
N GLU A 53 -3.58 -3.08 18.28
CA GLU A 53 -4.07 -3.41 19.63
C GLU A 53 -2.90 -3.76 20.57
N ALA A 54 -1.97 -4.61 20.15
CA ALA A 54 -0.79 -4.95 20.94
C ALA A 54 0.10 -3.74 21.27
N GLU A 55 0.22 -2.78 20.35
CA GLU A 55 0.96 -1.53 20.58
C GLU A 55 0.23 -0.62 21.59
N VAL A 56 -1.09 -0.53 21.52
CA VAL A 56 -1.91 0.22 22.48
C VAL A 56 -1.82 -0.40 23.87
N ASP A 57 -2.01 -1.72 23.98
CA ASP A 57 -1.93 -2.46 25.25
C ASP A 57 -0.55 -2.27 25.91
N TYR A 58 0.52 -2.32 25.12
CA TYR A 58 1.87 -2.06 25.62
C TYR A 58 2.00 -0.63 26.13
N ALA A 59 1.56 0.36 25.34
CA ALA A 59 1.65 1.76 25.72
C ALA A 59 0.85 2.05 26.99
N GLU A 60 -0.36 1.51 27.14
CA GLU A 60 -1.18 1.68 28.34
C GLU A 60 -0.50 1.12 29.60
N THR A 61 0.13 -0.05 29.48
CA THR A 61 0.80 -0.72 30.60
C THR A 61 2.20 -0.18 30.91
N HIS A 62 2.80 0.59 29.98
CA HIS A 62 4.17 1.12 30.10
C HIS A 62 4.23 2.65 30.03
N GLY A 63 3.15 3.34 30.42
CA GLY A 63 3.13 4.80 30.57
C GLY A 63 3.33 5.58 29.27
N GLY A 64 2.82 5.06 28.16
CA GLY A 64 2.92 5.64 26.82
C GLY A 64 4.23 5.31 26.09
N ALA A 65 5.08 4.44 26.65
CA ALA A 65 6.31 4.03 26.00
C ALA A 65 6.06 3.18 24.75
N PHE A 66 6.97 3.28 23.78
CA PHE A 66 7.00 2.35 22.65
C PHE A 66 7.36 0.93 23.12
N SER A 67 6.78 -0.06 22.44
CA SER A 67 7.22 -1.45 22.59
C SER A 67 8.70 -1.61 22.18
N PRO A 68 9.37 -2.69 22.59
CA PRO A 68 10.74 -2.99 22.14
C PRO A 68 10.84 -3.04 20.60
N GLU A 69 9.84 -3.60 19.93
CA GLU A 69 9.77 -3.70 18.48
C GLU A 69 9.62 -2.32 17.83
N LEU A 70 8.73 -1.49 18.35
CA LEU A 70 8.50 -0.14 17.84
C LEU A 70 9.70 0.78 18.09
N THR A 71 10.39 0.59 19.22
CA THR A 71 11.65 1.26 19.53
C THR A 71 12.74 0.90 18.52
N GLN A 72 12.90 -0.39 18.21
CA GLN A 72 13.87 -0.83 17.20
C GLN A 72 13.54 -0.28 15.81
N GLU A 73 12.26 -0.21 15.44
CA GLU A 73 11.85 0.41 14.19
C GLU A 73 12.18 1.90 14.15
N PHE A 74 11.87 2.63 15.23
CA PHE A 74 12.22 4.04 15.35
C PHE A 74 13.73 4.26 15.19
N VAL A 75 14.56 3.44 15.85
CA VAL A 75 16.03 3.55 15.74
C VAL A 75 16.51 3.35 14.30
N ARG A 76 16.01 2.32 13.60
CA ARG A 76 16.36 2.09 12.19
C ARG A 76 15.94 3.25 11.29
N TRP A 77 14.72 3.75 11.49
CA TRP A 77 14.21 4.91 10.77
C TRP A 77 15.06 6.15 11.04
N TYR A 78 15.40 6.40 12.29
CA TYR A 78 16.19 7.56 12.69
C TYR A 78 17.60 7.52 12.10
N GLN A 79 18.25 6.35 12.12
CA GLN A 79 19.56 6.16 11.51
C GLN A 79 19.51 6.47 10.01
N ALA A 80 18.53 5.91 9.31
CA ALA A 80 18.33 6.20 7.88
C ALA A 80 18.07 7.69 7.63
N GLU A 81 17.27 8.36 8.46
CA GLU A 81 17.00 9.79 8.32
C GLU A 81 18.23 10.65 8.63
N SER A 82 18.97 10.30 9.67
CA SER A 82 20.17 11.02 10.11
C SER A 82 21.29 10.99 9.06
N SER A 83 21.38 9.89 8.29
CA SER A 83 22.35 9.73 7.21
C SER A 83 22.10 10.61 5.98
N LYS A 84 20.94 11.27 5.89
CA LYS A 84 20.61 12.16 4.78
C LYS A 84 21.39 13.47 4.91
N ALA A 85 21.86 13.99 3.77
CA ALA A 85 22.52 15.29 3.72
C ALA A 85 21.57 16.38 4.25
N GLY A 86 22.05 17.16 5.22
CA GLY A 86 21.26 18.23 5.83
C GLY A 86 20.14 17.75 6.77
N SER A 87 20.19 16.52 7.28
CA SER A 87 19.14 15.97 8.16
C SER A 87 18.85 16.83 9.40
N GLY A 88 19.86 17.52 9.94
CA GLY A 88 19.72 18.38 11.12
C GLY A 88 19.29 17.62 12.38
N LEU A 89 19.31 16.28 12.34
CA LEU A 89 18.92 15.42 13.45
C LEU A 89 20.08 15.33 14.46
N PRO A 90 19.82 15.54 15.76
CA PRO A 90 20.83 15.38 16.78
C PRO A 90 21.27 13.92 16.93
N GLU A 91 22.40 13.68 17.60
CA GLU A 91 22.84 12.32 17.90
C GLU A 91 21.83 11.61 18.81
N LEU A 92 21.53 10.34 18.54
CA LEU A 92 20.68 9.51 19.41
C LEU A 92 21.45 9.08 20.66
N GLY A 93 20.80 9.11 21.82
CA GLY A 93 21.36 8.51 23.04
C GLY A 93 22.33 9.38 23.84
N ARG A 94 22.70 10.59 23.36
CA ARG A 94 23.44 11.54 24.22
C ARG A 94 22.58 11.98 25.42
N SER A 95 23.13 11.77 26.61
CA SER A 95 22.51 12.10 27.91
C SER A 95 22.56 13.59 28.24
N ASP A 96 23.44 14.35 27.60
CA ASP A 96 23.68 15.77 27.83
C ASP A 96 23.04 16.67 26.76
N ALA A 97 21.92 16.22 26.18
CA ALA A 97 21.22 16.98 25.15
C ALA A 97 20.73 18.33 25.67
N SER A 98 21.04 19.39 24.94
CA SER A 98 20.44 20.71 25.17
C SER A 98 18.92 20.67 25.01
N SER A 99 18.21 21.64 25.59
CA SER A 99 16.75 21.76 25.44
C SER A 99 16.31 21.80 23.97
N ASP A 100 17.10 22.43 23.10
CA ASP A 100 16.84 22.51 21.66
C ASP A 100 17.00 21.15 20.97
N GLU A 101 18.01 20.37 21.33
CA GLU A 101 18.18 18.99 20.86
C GLU A 101 17.07 18.09 21.36
N GLY A 102 16.63 18.26 22.62
CA GLY A 102 15.47 17.59 23.17
C GLY A 102 14.22 17.81 22.32
N ARG A 103 13.93 19.07 21.96
CA ARG A 103 12.79 19.40 21.06
C ARG A 103 12.94 18.78 19.67
N ARG A 104 14.13 18.81 19.09
CA ARG A 104 14.37 18.17 17.77
C ARG A 104 14.20 16.66 17.81
N ARG A 105 14.61 16.00 18.90
CA ARG A 105 14.39 14.56 19.11
C ARG A 105 12.90 14.25 19.21
N GLN A 106 12.15 15.03 19.97
CA GLN A 106 10.70 14.85 20.07
C GLN A 106 10.02 15.03 18.70
N ALA A 107 10.39 16.08 17.95
CA ALA A 107 9.87 16.29 16.59
C ALA A 107 10.19 15.10 15.66
N ALA A 108 11.33 14.43 15.83
CA ALA A 108 11.66 13.22 15.08
C ALA A 108 10.77 12.03 15.47
N VAL A 109 10.43 11.87 16.75
CA VAL A 109 9.45 10.87 17.22
C VAL A 109 8.08 11.13 16.60
N ASP A 110 7.60 12.36 16.65
CA ASP A 110 6.28 12.74 16.11
C ASP A 110 6.23 12.50 14.60
N ARG A 111 7.30 12.88 13.88
CA ARG A 111 7.45 12.61 12.45
C ARG A 111 7.42 11.12 12.15
N PHE A 112 8.16 10.32 12.91
CA PHE A 112 8.18 8.86 12.74
C PHE A 112 6.79 8.25 12.89
N VAL A 113 6.06 8.62 13.95
CA VAL A 113 4.70 8.12 14.21
C VAL A 113 3.76 8.48 13.06
N ASN A 114 3.81 9.72 12.58
CA ASN A 114 2.98 10.19 11.46
C ASN A 114 3.31 9.45 10.16
N GLU A 115 4.59 9.30 9.82
CA GLU A 115 5.00 8.55 8.63
C GLU A 115 4.60 7.07 8.72
N ARG A 116 4.71 6.46 9.90
CA ARG A 116 4.29 5.07 10.13
C ARG A 116 2.78 4.90 9.97
N ALA A 117 1.99 5.82 10.53
CA ALA A 117 0.54 5.83 10.37
C ALA A 117 0.13 5.96 8.89
N ALA A 118 0.79 6.85 8.14
CA ALA A 118 0.57 7.00 6.71
C ALA A 118 0.91 5.73 5.92
N ARG A 119 2.04 5.06 6.23
CA ARG A 119 2.41 3.77 5.61
C ARG A 119 1.36 2.69 5.88
N ARG A 120 0.90 2.55 7.12
CA ARG A 120 -0.16 1.60 7.49
C ARG A 120 -1.47 1.86 6.77
N LYS A 121 -1.88 3.13 6.69
CA LYS A 121 -3.08 3.51 5.92
C LYS A 121 -2.93 3.12 4.46
N ALA A 122 -1.80 3.42 3.83
CA ALA A 122 -1.54 3.06 2.44
C ALA A 122 -1.55 1.53 2.23
N GLU A 123 -1.03 0.76 3.19
CA GLU A 123 -1.08 -0.70 3.17
C GLU A 123 -2.53 -1.21 3.22
N MET A 124 -3.35 -0.70 4.15
CA MET A 124 -4.76 -1.06 4.24
C MET A 124 -5.54 -0.72 2.96
N ASP A 125 -5.30 0.47 2.42
CA ASP A 125 -5.92 0.92 1.16
C ASP A 125 -5.49 0.01 -0.01
N ALA A 126 -4.22 -0.42 -0.04
CA ALA A 126 -3.71 -1.34 -1.05
C ALA A 126 -4.31 -2.75 -0.91
N ILE A 127 -4.50 -3.25 0.32
CA ILE A 127 -5.18 -4.53 0.58
C ILE A 127 -6.62 -4.47 0.05
N HIS A 128 -7.35 -3.41 0.40
CA HIS A 128 -8.72 -3.21 -0.05
C HIS A 128 -8.80 -3.14 -1.58
N LYS A 129 -7.94 -2.33 -2.21
CA LYS A 129 -7.89 -2.21 -3.66
C LYS A 129 -7.65 -3.55 -4.34
N ARG A 130 -6.65 -4.32 -3.90
CA ARG A 130 -6.34 -5.65 -4.46
C ARG A 130 -7.49 -6.65 -4.31
N ALA A 131 -8.23 -6.58 -3.21
CA ALA A 131 -9.39 -7.44 -2.98
C ALA A 131 -10.56 -7.14 -3.95
N ALA A 132 -10.69 -5.89 -4.39
CA ALA A 132 -11.80 -5.44 -5.23
C ALA A 132 -11.55 -5.57 -6.75
N VAL A 133 -10.31 -5.75 -7.21
CA VAL A 133 -9.98 -5.81 -8.65
C VAL A 133 -10.73 -6.95 -9.34
N GLY A 134 -11.47 -6.63 -10.41
CA GLY A 134 -12.17 -7.60 -11.24
C GLY A 134 -13.42 -8.23 -10.60
N CYS A 135 -13.81 -7.77 -9.41
CA CYS A 135 -14.98 -8.24 -8.68
C CYS A 135 -16.16 -7.27 -8.82
N PRO A 136 -17.40 -7.77 -8.91
CA PRO A 136 -18.57 -6.90 -8.91
C PRO A 136 -18.65 -6.12 -7.58
N PRO A 137 -19.18 -4.87 -7.59
CA PRO A 137 -19.41 -4.14 -6.35
C PRO A 137 -20.32 -4.98 -5.44
N ALA A 138 -20.04 -4.94 -4.14
CA ALA A 138 -20.88 -5.62 -3.16
C ALA A 138 -22.34 -5.17 -3.35
N VAL A 139 -23.22 -6.11 -3.71
CA VAL A 139 -24.66 -5.85 -3.74
C VAL A 139 -25.08 -5.65 -2.28
N PRO A 140 -25.64 -4.48 -1.90
CA PRO A 140 -26.13 -4.31 -0.55
C PRO A 140 -27.16 -5.40 -0.28
N LEU A 141 -26.95 -6.17 0.79
CA LEU A 141 -27.92 -7.16 1.25
C LEU A 141 -29.23 -6.39 1.49
N ARG A 142 -30.23 -6.60 0.62
CA ARG A 142 -31.60 -6.17 0.93
C ARG A 142 -31.98 -6.92 2.19
N SER A 143 -32.09 -6.21 3.30
CA SER A 143 -32.70 -6.74 4.52
C SER A 143 -34.06 -7.32 4.13
N ALA A 144 -34.18 -8.65 4.17
CA ALA A 144 -35.47 -9.31 4.08
C ALA A 144 -36.17 -9.03 5.41
N ASN A 145 -37.16 -8.14 5.38
CA ASN A 145 -38.21 -8.09 6.38
C ASN A 145 -39.24 -9.18 6.08
#